data_AF-A0A4R4WZI4-F1
#
_entry.id   AF-A0A4R4WZI4-F1
#
_cell.length_a   1.000
_cell.length_b   1.000
_cell.length_c   1.000
_cell.angle_alpha   90.00
_cell.angle_beta   90.00
_cell.angle_gamma   90.00
#
_symmetry.space_group_name_H-M   'P 1'
#
loop_
_entity.id
_entity.type
_entity.pdbx_description
1 polymer ?
#
loop_
_entity_poly.entity_id
_entity_poly.type
_entity_poly.pdbx_seq_one_letter_code
_entity_poly.pdbx_strand_id
1 'polypeptide(L)' 'MTSSLEAHRHRWFVASSHQVSEGLVVYQRCDCGQWRVTGTPPYPVTYPDLALVDPARQR' A
#
# COMPACT_ATOMS: atom_id res chain seq x y z
N MET A 1 -2.06 -24.48 0.15
CA MET A 1 -0.65 -24.05 0.22
C MET A 1 -0.57 -22.64 -0.37
N THR A 2 -0.84 -21.61 0.43
CA THR A 2 -0.41 -20.24 0.13
C THR A 2 0.38 -19.83 1.35
N SER A 3 1.68 -19.97 1.18
CA SER A 3 2.72 -19.83 2.17
C SER A 3 2.45 -18.63 3.06
N SER A 4 2.53 -18.85 4.37
CA SER A 4 2.78 -17.80 5.34
C SER A 4 3.75 -16.81 4.71
N LEU A 5 3.25 -15.62 4.38
CA LEU A 5 4.06 -14.46 4.07
C LEU A 5 4.87 -14.23 5.34
N GLU A 6 6.02 -14.89 5.43
CA GLU A 6 7.01 -14.65 6.46
C GLU A 6 7.09 -13.14 6.60
N ALA A 7 6.91 -12.66 7.83
CA ALA A 7 6.87 -11.25 8.18
C ALA A 7 8.26 -10.60 8.00
N HIS A 8 8.87 -10.81 6.84
CA HIS A 8 10.02 -10.10 6.36
C HIS A 8 9.64 -8.63 6.30
N ARG A 9 10.31 -7.83 7.13
CA ARG A 9 10.16 -6.37 7.11
C ARG A 9 10.68 -5.86 5.78
N HIS A 10 9.76 -5.55 4.87
CA HIS A 10 10.12 -4.98 3.59
C HIS A 10 10.86 -3.66 3.79
N ARG A 11 12.14 -3.65 3.43
CA ARG A 11 12.96 -2.45 3.36
C ARG A 11 12.79 -1.84 1.98
N TRP A 12 11.94 -0.82 1.90
CA TRP A 12 11.59 -0.15 0.64
C TRP A 12 12.57 0.96 0.31
N PHE A 13 13.00 1.01 -0.95
CA PHE A 13 13.83 2.06 -1.51
C PHE A 13 13.09 2.74 -2.67
N VAL A 14 13.28 4.05 -2.83
CA VAL A 14 12.73 4.78 -3.98
C VAL A 14 13.54 4.44 -5.21
N ALA A 15 12.90 3.82 -6.19
CA ALA A 15 13.50 3.54 -7.49
C ALA A 15 13.35 4.77 -8.40
N SER A 16 12.13 5.33 -8.46
CA SER A 16 11.82 6.51 -9.29
C SER A 16 10.68 7.31 -8.69
N SER A 17 10.68 8.62 -8.94
CA SER A 17 9.60 9.54 -8.57
C SER A 17 9.18 10.35 -9.79
N HIS A 18 7.88 10.40 -10.05
CA HIS A 18 7.28 11.08 -11.18
C HIS A 18 6.25 12.09 -10.70
N GLN A 19 6.44 13.35 -11.08
CA GLN A 19 5.42 14.40 -10.93
C GLN A 19 4.35 14.20 -12.01
N VAL A 20 3.09 14.13 -11.60
CA VAL A 20 1.91 14.08 -12.48
C VAL A 20 0.96 15.21 -12.06
N SER A 21 -0.01 15.54 -12.92
CA SER A 21 -0.98 16.61 -12.62
C SER A 21 -1.78 16.35 -11.33
N GLU A 22 -1.97 15.09 -10.95
CA GLU A 22 -2.64 14.66 -9.72
C GLU A 22 -1.73 14.57 -8.48
N GLY A 23 -0.43 14.89 -8.61
CA GLY A 23 0.51 14.89 -7.50
C GLY A 23 1.78 14.08 -7.77
N LEU A 24 2.38 13.52 -6.72
CA LEU A 24 3.62 12.75 -6.84
C LEU A 24 3.33 11.25 -6.83
N VAL A 25 3.80 10.54 -7.84
CA VAL A 25 3.85 9.07 -7.88
C VAL A 25 5.28 8.61 -7.62
N VAL A 26 5.46 7.68 -6.69
CA VAL A 26 6.76 7.15 -6.28
C VAL A 26 6.74 5.63 -6.43
N TYR A 27 7.61 5.13 -7.29
CA TYR A 27 7.85 3.70 -7.45
C TYR A 27 8.93 3.27 -6.46
N GLN A 28 8.61 2.26 -5.67
CA GLN A 28 9.51 1.73 -4.65
C GLN A 28 9.75 0.25 -4.88
N ARG A 29 11.00 -0.15 -4.65
CA ARG A 29 11.44 -1.54 -4.73
C ARG A 29 11.95 -1.99 -3.38
N CYS A 30 11.57 -3.19 -2.97
CA CYS A 30 12.12 -3.84 -1.79
C CYS A 30 13.38 -4.63 -2.18
N ASP A 31 14.27 -4.82 -1.21
CA ASP A 31 15.43 -5.71 -1.34
C ASP A 31 15.07 -7.14 -1.82
N CYS A 32 13.91 -7.65 -1.38
CA CYS A 32 13.38 -8.95 -1.82
C CYS A 32 12.87 -8.98 -3.27
N GLY A 33 13.00 -7.87 -4.02
CA GLY A 33 12.58 -7.76 -5.41
C GLY A 33 11.12 -7.38 -5.63
N GLN A 34 10.32 -7.25 -4.55
CA GLN A 34 8.94 -6.77 -4.67
C GLN A 34 8.87 -5.29 -5.04
N TRP A 35 7.82 -4.93 -5.78
CA TRP A 35 7.52 -3.56 -6.18
C TRP A 35 6.26 -3.06 -5.47
N ARG A 36 6.26 -1.79 -5.12
CA ARG A 36 5.06 -1.07 -4.72
C ARG A 36 5.05 0.34 -5.33
N VAL A 37 3.86 0.89 -5.48
CA VAL A 37 3.66 2.27 -5.89
C VAL A 37 3.02 3.01 -4.73
N THR A 38 3.60 4.14 -4.35
CA THR A 38 3.07 5.04 -3.35
C THR A 38 2.87 6.40 -4.00
N GLY A 39 1.80 7.10 -3.68
CA GLY A 39 1.63 8.46 -4.14
C GLY A 39 1.03 9.32 -3.04
N THR A 40 1.24 10.63 -3.13
CA THR A 40 0.40 11.58 -2.40
C THR A 40 -0.93 11.66 -3.15
N PRO A 41 -2.06 11.24 -2.57
CA PRO A 41 -3.33 11.49 -3.22
C PRO A 41 -3.52 13.02 -3.37
N PRO A 42 -4.13 13.50 -4.48
CA PRO A 42 -4.36 14.93 -4.74
C PRO A 42 -5.24 15.64 -3.70
N TYR A 43 -5.85 14.88 -2.78
CA TYR A 43 -6.70 15.35 -1.71
C TYR A 43 -6.50 14.44 -0.49
N PRO A 44 -6.74 14.88 0.75
CA PRO A 44 -6.83 13.95 1.88
C PRO A 44 -7.94 12.94 1.59
N VAL A 45 -7.55 11.74 1.14
CA VAL A 45 -8.43 10.58 1.21
C VAL A 45 -8.53 10.21 2.68
N THR A 46 -9.47 10.85 3.37
CA THR A 46 -10.03 10.26 4.58
C THR A 46 -10.55 8.90 4.14
N TYR A 47 -9.85 7.82 4.45
CA TYR A 47 -10.41 6.47 4.35
C TYR A 47 -11.53 6.41 5.40
N PRO A 48 -12.83 6.47 5.04
CA PRO A 48 -13.86 6.18 6.00
C PRO A 48 -13.92 4.66 6.07
N ASP A 49 -13.55 4.13 7.23
CA ASP A 49 -14.09 2.88 7.76
C ASP A 49 -14.01 1.64 6.87
N LEU A 50 -12.81 1.04 6.76
CA LEU A 50 -12.69 -0.41 6.50
C LEU A 50 -12.34 -1.16 7.79
N ALA A 51 -12.83 -0.68 8.93
CA ALA A 51 -12.61 -1.28 10.23
C ALA A 51 -13.90 -1.50 11.02
N LEU A 52 -15.00 -1.90 10.36
CA LEU A 52 -16.07 -2.60 11.07
C LEU A 52 -16.84 -3.58 10.17
N VAL A 53 -16.16 -4.59 9.64
CA VAL A 53 -16.86 -5.85 9.31
C VAL A 53 -17.07 -6.56 10.64
N ASP A 54 -18.19 -6.27 11.31
CA ASP A 54 -18.66 -7.04 12.46
C ASP A 54 -19.26 -8.37 11.94
N PRO A 55 -18.72 -9.54 12.31
CA PRO A 55 -19.25 -10.82 11.86
C PRO A 55 -20.56 -11.26 12.56
N ALA A 56 -21.18 -10.46 13.43
CA ALA A 56 -22.34 -10.89 14.21
C ALA A 56 -23.68 -10.54 13.55
N ARG A 57 -23.93 -11.04 12.33
CA ARG A 57 -25.32 -11.19 11.86
C ARG A 57 -25.53 -12.39 10.96
N GLN A 58 -25.27 -13.57 11.54
CA GLN A 58 -25.87 -14.82 11.06
C GLN A 58 -26.88 -15.29 12.11
N ARG A 59 -28.14 -14.91 11.92
CA ARG A 59 -29.32 -15.58 12.49
C ARG A 59 -30.47 -15.47 11.51
#